data_AF-A0A354JSW3-F1
#
_entry.id   AF-A0A354JSW3-F1
#
_cell.length_a   1.000
_cell.length_b   1.000
_cell.length_c   1.000
_cell.angle_alpha   90.00
_cell.angle_beta   90.00
_cell.angle_gamma   90.00
#
_symmetry.space_group_name_H-M   'P 1'
#
loop_
_entity.id
_entity.type
_entity.pdbx_description
1 polymer ?
#
loop_
_entity_poly.entity_id
_entity_poly.type
_entity_poly.pdbx_seq_one_letter_code
_entity_poly.pdbx_strand_id
1 'polypeptide(L)'
;MSNKLLKEKRIRGYFIEAAKMILRGEGIDSMSVRNIADKAGFSYATLYNYFKDVNDVINECIKDFAEECKEYVERKTKNLPDGPEKLKAIIKSYAGYFLEYPSIFEIFFLEKISKIEKKKETTRLIVNLLENLCEPQWRYLVEHEYIASHNADKAKSILRYQIPGLLLFFLNRNNPDSPREFYSLIDNQLDKLIRFEAPAKPAATFEEVVMKFIFEDIYPAGQHHFFIHYTREKQVVDSILKNGFKYIESFHNSAEQVINDKLDFMYKHNMYKPYGNYIVAIGIAKSVFDKYADLIRNKGVNIFIENILCDSPPEFDDEAEEYRFTLPLQYVKGYVNYITGETFKNPKYDPQYDSPNFEKNLNSYSST
;
A
#
# COMPACT_ATOMS: atom_id res chain seq x y z
N MET A 1 9.93 9.05 -43.89
CA MET A 1 8.59 9.66 -44.13
C MET A 1 8.77 10.88 -45.03
N SER A 2 7.91 11.09 -46.03
CA SER A 2 8.02 12.21 -46.99
C SER A 2 7.86 13.59 -46.32
N ASN A 3 8.63 14.61 -46.76
CA ASN A 3 8.53 16.00 -46.29
C ASN A 3 7.10 16.58 -46.37
N LYS A 4 6.29 16.11 -47.32
CA LYS A 4 4.88 16.51 -47.46
C LYS A 4 4.03 16.05 -46.27
N LEU A 5 4.21 14.79 -45.83
CA LEU A 5 3.49 14.21 -44.69
C LEU A 5 3.86 14.91 -43.37
N LEU A 6 5.13 15.28 -43.19
CA LEU A 6 5.59 16.02 -42.02
C LEU A 6 4.96 17.42 -41.95
N LYS A 7 4.91 18.13 -43.08
CA LYS A 7 4.26 19.44 -43.17
C LYS A 7 2.76 19.34 -42.88
N GLU A 8 2.10 18.33 -43.43
CA GLU A 8 0.68 18.06 -43.23
C GLU A 8 0.36 17.80 -41.75
N LYS A 9 1.12 16.92 -41.09
CA LYS A 9 1.00 16.63 -39.65
C LYS A 9 1.21 17.88 -38.79
N ARG A 10 2.18 18.73 -39.14
CA ARG A 10 2.47 19.96 -38.39
C ARG A 10 1.34 20.98 -38.48
N ILE A 11 0.79 21.20 -39.68
CA ILE A 11 -0.33 22.15 -39.86
C ILE A 11 -1.57 21.63 -39.15
N ARG A 12 -1.86 20.33 -39.27
CA ARG A 12 -2.94 19.68 -38.52
C ARG A 12 -2.79 19.88 -37.01
N GLY A 13 -1.57 19.77 -36.49
CA GLY A 13 -1.26 20.02 -35.08
C GLY A 13 -1.60 21.44 -34.62
N TYR A 14 -1.32 22.48 -35.43
CA TYR A 14 -1.65 23.86 -35.05
C TYR A 14 -3.14 24.10 -34.87
N PHE A 15 -3.98 23.51 -35.73
CA PHE A 15 -5.44 23.60 -35.57
C PHE A 15 -5.92 22.89 -34.30
N ILE A 16 -5.34 21.72 -33.97
CA ILE A 16 -5.68 20.98 -32.75
C ILE A 16 -5.27 21.77 -31.51
N GLU A 17 -4.06 22.32 -31.46
CA GLU A 17 -3.61 23.15 -30.33
C GLU A 17 -4.48 24.40 -30.15
N ALA A 18 -4.81 25.09 -31.23
CA ALA A 18 -5.71 26.25 -31.19
C ALA A 18 -7.10 25.87 -30.66
N ALA A 19 -7.65 24.74 -31.12
CA ALA A 19 -8.91 24.21 -30.63
C ALA A 19 -8.84 23.83 -29.13
N LYS A 20 -7.78 23.15 -28.68
CA LYS A 20 -7.57 22.83 -27.26
C LYS A 20 -7.51 24.07 -26.38
N MET A 21 -6.87 25.15 -26.85
CA MET A 21 -6.85 26.44 -26.15
C MET A 21 -8.23 27.06 -26.00
N ILE A 22 -9.06 27.02 -27.05
CA ILE A 22 -10.45 27.50 -26.99
C ILE A 22 -11.25 26.64 -26.01
N LEU A 23 -11.17 25.31 -26.15
CA LEU A 23 -11.90 24.37 -25.29
C LEU A 23 -11.55 24.52 -23.81
N ARG A 24 -10.29 24.75 -23.47
CA ARG A 24 -9.86 24.95 -22.07
C ARG A 24 -10.32 26.29 -21.48
N GLY A 25 -10.35 27.35 -22.28
CA GLY A 25 -10.61 28.71 -21.80
C GLY A 25 -12.04 29.22 -22.03
N GLU A 26 -12.52 29.13 -23.26
CA GLU A 26 -13.78 29.72 -23.73
C GLU A 26 -14.93 28.70 -23.82
N GLY A 27 -14.63 27.41 -23.64
CA GLY A 27 -15.59 26.31 -23.69
C GLY A 27 -16.00 25.92 -25.12
N ILE A 28 -16.85 24.90 -25.20
CA ILE A 28 -17.26 24.28 -26.47
C ILE A 28 -18.23 25.15 -27.29
N ASP A 29 -19.03 26.00 -26.66
CA ASP A 29 -19.97 26.89 -27.37
C ASP A 29 -19.24 27.94 -28.22
N SER A 30 -18.00 28.27 -27.85
CA SER A 30 -17.11 29.17 -28.61
C SER A 30 -16.42 28.47 -29.78
N MET A 31 -16.64 27.17 -29.99
CA MET A 31 -16.00 26.41 -31.06
C MET A 31 -16.66 26.67 -32.42
N SER A 32 -15.86 27.21 -33.35
CA SER A 32 -16.22 27.29 -34.76
C SER A 32 -14.99 27.13 -35.64
N VAL A 33 -15.19 26.71 -36.90
CA VAL A 33 -14.10 26.60 -37.89
C VAL A 33 -13.34 27.92 -38.03
N ARG A 34 -14.03 29.06 -37.96
CA ARG A 34 -13.42 30.39 -38.04
C ARG A 34 -12.54 30.67 -36.83
N ASN A 35 -13.06 30.49 -35.62
CA ASN A 35 -12.32 30.76 -34.39
C ASN A 35 -11.06 29.89 -34.29
N ILE A 36 -11.16 28.61 -34.67
CA ILE A 36 -10.01 27.69 -34.67
C ILE A 36 -8.97 28.15 -35.70
N ALA A 37 -9.40 28.48 -36.92
CA ALA A 37 -8.47 28.86 -37.98
C ALA A 37 -7.78 30.19 -37.69
N ASP A 38 -8.53 31.19 -37.22
CA ASP A 38 -8.02 32.50 -36.83
C ASP A 38 -6.98 32.35 -35.70
N LYS A 39 -7.28 31.54 -34.69
CA LYS A 39 -6.36 31.29 -33.56
C LYS A 39 -5.14 30.45 -33.95
N ALA A 40 -5.26 29.59 -34.95
CA ALA A 40 -4.14 28.84 -35.53
C ALA A 40 -3.30 29.67 -36.53
N GLY A 41 -3.78 30.87 -36.93
CA GLY A 41 -3.10 31.73 -37.90
C GLY A 41 -3.28 31.31 -39.37
N PHE A 42 -4.39 30.62 -39.70
CA PHE A 42 -4.71 30.18 -41.06
C PHE A 42 -6.11 30.65 -41.48
N SER A 43 -6.40 30.62 -42.78
CA SER A 43 -7.77 30.85 -43.25
C SER A 43 -8.67 29.66 -42.92
N TYR A 44 -9.96 29.92 -42.68
CA TYR A 44 -10.95 28.86 -42.44
C TYR A 44 -11.02 27.83 -43.60
N ALA A 45 -10.78 28.26 -44.84
CA ALA A 45 -10.69 27.38 -46.00
C ALA A 45 -9.52 26.39 -45.91
N THR A 46 -8.42 26.78 -45.27
CA THR A 46 -7.26 25.91 -45.07
C THR A 46 -7.60 24.76 -44.12
N LEU A 47 -8.43 24.99 -43.10
CA LEU A 47 -8.85 23.97 -42.13
C LEU A 47 -9.58 22.81 -42.82
N TYR A 48 -10.45 23.11 -43.79
CA TYR A 48 -11.20 22.09 -44.54
C TYR A 48 -10.34 21.15 -45.38
N ASN A 49 -9.07 21.48 -45.61
CA ASN A 49 -8.12 20.55 -46.24
C ASN A 49 -7.68 19.43 -45.29
N TYR A 50 -7.89 19.58 -43.98
CA TYR A 50 -7.42 18.65 -42.95
C TYR A 50 -8.55 18.02 -42.13
N PHE A 51 -9.69 18.69 -42.02
CA PHE A 51 -10.83 18.27 -41.20
C PHE A 51 -12.14 18.47 -41.94
N LYS A 52 -13.06 17.52 -41.79
CA LYS A 52 -14.39 17.57 -42.43
C LYS A 52 -15.23 18.74 -41.89
N ASP A 53 -15.20 18.94 -40.58
CA ASP A 53 -15.98 19.94 -39.86
C ASP A 53 -15.36 20.21 -38.48
N VAL A 54 -16.00 21.08 -37.70
CA VAL A 54 -15.57 21.41 -36.33
C VAL A 54 -15.57 20.20 -35.40
N ASN A 55 -16.48 19.24 -35.62
CA ASN A 55 -16.57 18.04 -34.79
C ASN A 55 -15.39 17.11 -35.03
N ASP A 56 -14.87 17.05 -36.24
CA ASP A 56 -13.66 16.30 -36.55
C ASP A 56 -12.46 16.84 -35.76
N VAL A 57 -12.34 18.17 -35.63
CA VAL A 57 -11.30 18.80 -34.78
C VAL A 57 -11.52 18.49 -33.30
N ILE A 58 -12.76 18.60 -32.81
CA ILE A 58 -13.12 18.31 -31.40
C ILE A 58 -12.80 16.84 -31.07
N ASN A 59 -13.10 15.91 -31.97
CA ASN A 59 -12.79 14.49 -31.79
C ASN A 59 -11.28 14.24 -31.61
N GLU A 60 -10.44 14.98 -32.33
CA GLU A 60 -8.99 14.87 -32.17
C GLU A 60 -8.52 15.51 -30.87
N CYS A 61 -9.13 16.62 -30.45
CA CYS A 61 -8.86 17.20 -29.13
C CYS A 61 -9.21 16.23 -28.00
N ILE A 62 -10.32 15.49 -28.10
CA ILE A 62 -10.70 14.47 -27.11
C ILE A 62 -9.64 13.36 -27.02
N LYS A 63 -9.09 12.92 -28.15
CA LYS A 63 -8.00 11.92 -28.17
C LYS A 63 -6.75 12.45 -27.48
N ASP A 64 -6.35 13.68 -27.78
CA ASP A 64 -5.22 14.33 -27.13
C ASP A 64 -5.45 14.47 -25.61
N PHE A 65 -6.63 14.92 -25.18
CA PHE A 65 -6.97 15.04 -23.76
C PHE A 65 -7.01 13.69 -23.03
N ALA A 66 -7.38 12.61 -23.73
CA ALA A 66 -7.33 11.25 -23.17
C ALA A 66 -5.88 10.80 -22.94
N GLU A 67 -4.96 11.10 -23.87
CA GLU A 67 -3.54 10.81 -23.71
C GLU A 67 -2.92 11.68 -22.60
N GLU A 68 -3.25 12.97 -22.54
CA GLU A 68 -2.81 13.85 -21.46
C GLU A 68 -3.26 13.34 -20.07
N CYS A 69 -4.51 12.84 -19.96
CA CYS A 69 -5.00 12.21 -18.75
C CYS A 69 -4.18 10.96 -18.38
N LYS A 70 -3.84 10.13 -19.37
CA LYS A 70 -3.00 8.96 -19.16
C LYS A 70 -1.61 9.33 -18.67
N GLU A 71 -0.94 10.29 -19.32
CA GLU A 71 0.37 10.79 -18.89
C GLU A 71 0.32 11.39 -17.46
N TYR A 72 -0.75 12.12 -17.14
CA TYR A 72 -0.99 12.67 -15.81
C TYR A 72 -1.05 11.57 -14.75
N VAL A 73 -1.81 10.51 -15.01
CA VAL A 73 -1.97 9.34 -14.13
C VAL A 73 -0.68 8.55 -13.99
N GLU A 74 0.01 8.27 -15.10
CA GLU A 74 1.27 7.52 -15.10
C GLU A 74 2.33 8.23 -14.27
N ARG A 75 2.48 9.55 -14.44
CA ARG A 75 3.43 10.37 -13.67
C ARG A 75 3.22 10.25 -12.16
N LYS A 76 1.98 10.11 -11.71
CA LYS A 76 1.63 10.01 -10.28
C LYS A 76 1.71 8.59 -9.71
N THR A 77 1.65 7.57 -10.56
CA THR A 77 1.47 6.17 -10.11
C THR A 77 2.61 5.24 -10.49
N LYS A 78 3.51 5.63 -11.40
CA LYS A 78 4.60 4.78 -11.93
C LYS A 78 5.51 4.15 -10.87
N ASN A 79 5.77 4.85 -9.76
CA ASN A 79 6.69 4.41 -8.71
C ASN A 79 5.98 3.61 -7.60
N LEU A 80 4.67 3.40 -7.70
CA LEU A 80 3.93 2.60 -6.73
C LEU A 80 4.06 1.11 -7.07
N PRO A 81 4.16 0.23 -6.06
CA PRO A 81 4.11 -1.21 -6.26
C PRO A 81 2.72 -1.62 -6.79
N ASP A 82 2.67 -2.68 -7.59
CA ASP A 82 1.41 -3.20 -8.10
C ASP A 82 0.52 -3.75 -6.97
N GLY A 83 -0.79 -3.62 -7.14
CA GLY A 83 -1.76 -4.07 -6.15
C GLY A 83 -2.89 -3.08 -5.88
N PRO A 84 -3.70 -3.32 -4.82
CA PRO A 84 -4.92 -2.56 -4.56
C PRO A 84 -4.67 -1.05 -4.38
N GLU A 85 -3.57 -0.69 -3.72
CA GLU A 85 -3.24 0.71 -3.46
C GLU A 85 -2.83 1.48 -4.72
N LYS A 86 -2.17 0.82 -5.68
CA LYS A 86 -1.87 1.43 -6.98
C LYS A 86 -3.12 1.57 -7.83
N LEU A 87 -4.03 0.60 -7.80
CA LEU A 87 -5.35 0.74 -8.43
C LEU A 87 -6.11 1.97 -7.88
N LYS A 88 -6.18 2.12 -6.54
CA LYS A 88 -6.78 3.31 -5.90
C LYS A 88 -6.09 4.59 -6.34
N ALA A 89 -4.76 4.60 -6.39
CA ALA A 89 -3.98 5.77 -6.82
C ALA A 89 -4.25 6.15 -8.27
N ILE A 90 -4.43 5.18 -9.18
CA ILE A 90 -4.81 5.41 -10.58
C ILE A 90 -6.18 6.08 -10.64
N ILE A 91 -7.18 5.52 -9.96
CA ILE A 91 -8.56 6.04 -9.96
C ILE A 91 -8.61 7.47 -9.38
N LYS A 92 -7.92 7.71 -8.26
CA LYS A 92 -7.82 9.05 -7.65
C LYS A 92 -7.08 10.04 -8.55
N SER A 93 -6.03 9.61 -9.26
CA SER A 93 -5.30 10.46 -10.20
C SER A 93 -6.15 10.79 -11.43
N TYR A 94 -6.90 9.83 -11.94
CA TYR A 94 -7.86 10.02 -13.02
C TYR A 94 -8.92 11.06 -12.63
N ALA A 95 -9.53 10.91 -11.44
CA ALA A 95 -10.47 11.90 -10.94
C ALA A 95 -9.78 13.28 -10.77
N GLY A 96 -8.58 13.30 -10.18
CA GLY A 96 -7.79 14.50 -9.98
C GLY A 96 -7.49 15.29 -11.26
N TYR A 97 -7.29 14.61 -12.39
CA TYR A 97 -7.15 15.27 -13.69
C TYR A 97 -8.39 16.10 -14.05
N PHE A 98 -9.60 15.54 -13.90
CA PHE A 98 -10.84 16.26 -14.19
C PHE A 98 -11.19 17.33 -13.16
N LEU A 99 -10.73 17.19 -11.90
CA LEU A 99 -10.81 18.26 -10.90
C LEU A 99 -9.91 19.45 -11.27
N GLU A 100 -8.72 19.18 -11.81
CA GLU A 100 -7.76 20.20 -12.24
C GLU A 100 -8.17 20.88 -13.55
N TYR A 101 -8.84 20.12 -14.44
CA TYR A 101 -9.32 20.61 -15.74
C TYR A 101 -10.84 20.38 -15.93
N PRO A 102 -11.72 21.13 -15.23
CA PRO A 102 -13.17 20.90 -15.28
C PRO A 102 -13.80 21.06 -16.67
N SER A 103 -13.30 21.97 -17.51
CA SER A 103 -13.83 22.14 -18.87
C SER A 103 -13.61 20.90 -19.75
N ILE A 104 -12.56 20.11 -19.48
CA ILE A 104 -12.34 18.82 -20.15
C ILE A 104 -13.39 17.79 -19.69
N PHE A 105 -13.78 17.80 -18.42
CA PHE A 105 -14.87 16.95 -17.91
C PHE A 105 -16.18 17.25 -18.64
N GLU A 106 -16.52 18.52 -18.83
CA GLU A 106 -17.73 18.95 -19.55
C GLU A 106 -17.74 18.39 -20.98
N ILE A 107 -16.63 18.54 -21.70
CA ILE A 107 -16.47 18.03 -23.07
C ILE A 107 -16.61 16.51 -23.14
N PHE A 108 -16.09 15.79 -22.14
CA PHE A 108 -16.13 14.32 -22.12
C PHE A 108 -17.53 13.78 -21.77
N PHE A 109 -18.20 14.37 -20.79
CA PHE A 109 -19.35 13.73 -20.13
C PHE A 109 -20.67 14.51 -20.18
N LEU A 110 -20.65 15.82 -20.40
CA LEU A 110 -21.85 16.65 -20.36
C LEU A 110 -22.33 17.10 -21.73
N GLU A 111 -21.39 17.35 -22.64
CA GLU A 111 -21.72 17.90 -23.93
C GLU A 111 -22.58 16.96 -24.76
N LYS A 112 -23.66 17.50 -25.32
CA LYS A 112 -24.61 16.70 -26.08
C LYS A 112 -23.91 16.11 -27.30
N ILE A 113 -23.65 14.81 -27.23
CA ILE A 113 -23.13 13.94 -28.31
C ILE A 113 -23.97 14.07 -29.59
N SER A 114 -25.17 14.66 -29.57
CA SER A 114 -25.93 14.96 -30.78
C SER A 114 -25.30 16.01 -31.71
N LYS A 115 -24.36 16.84 -31.23
CA LYS A 115 -23.61 17.78 -32.08
C LYS A 115 -22.35 17.17 -32.69
N ILE A 116 -21.75 16.17 -32.06
CA ILE A 116 -20.58 15.43 -32.53
C ILE A 116 -21.12 14.21 -33.30
N GLU A 117 -20.92 14.09 -34.61
CA GLU A 117 -21.23 12.83 -35.32
C GLU A 117 -20.74 11.66 -34.44
N LYS A 118 -21.65 10.74 -34.07
CA LYS A 118 -21.37 9.59 -33.19
C LYS A 118 -20.30 8.70 -33.82
N LYS A 119 -19.04 9.13 -33.82
CA LYS A 119 -17.89 8.30 -34.11
C LYS A 119 -17.84 7.33 -32.94
N LYS A 120 -18.32 6.11 -33.20
CA LYS A 120 -18.37 5.00 -32.22
C LYS A 120 -17.03 4.83 -31.50
N GLU A 121 -15.92 5.19 -32.15
CA GLU A 121 -14.57 5.18 -31.61
C GLU A 121 -14.36 6.19 -30.47
N THR A 122 -14.67 7.49 -30.65
CA THR A 122 -14.50 8.51 -29.61
C THR A 122 -15.35 8.22 -28.38
N THR A 123 -16.61 7.81 -28.59
CA THR A 123 -17.48 7.39 -27.48
C THR A 123 -16.88 6.21 -26.72
N ARG A 124 -16.32 5.21 -27.43
CA ARG A 124 -15.68 4.06 -26.79
C ARG A 124 -14.42 4.46 -26.02
N LEU A 125 -13.64 5.39 -26.55
CA LEU A 125 -12.46 5.94 -25.87
C LEU A 125 -12.85 6.57 -24.53
N ILE A 126 -13.83 7.47 -24.53
CA ILE A 126 -14.29 8.16 -23.31
C ILE A 126 -14.80 7.15 -22.28
N VAL A 127 -15.71 6.25 -22.70
CA VAL A 127 -16.37 5.29 -21.80
C VAL A 127 -15.37 4.30 -21.19
N ASN A 128 -14.32 3.92 -21.92
CA ASN A 128 -13.35 2.93 -21.45
C ASN A 128 -12.06 3.54 -20.90
N LEU A 129 -11.91 4.87 -20.86
CA LEU A 129 -10.65 5.51 -20.47
C LEU A 129 -10.17 5.06 -19.09
N LEU A 130 -11.04 5.14 -18.08
CA LEU A 130 -10.71 4.72 -16.72
C LEU A 130 -10.36 3.22 -16.66
N GLU A 131 -11.13 2.38 -17.35
CA GLU A 131 -10.90 0.94 -17.36
C GLU A 131 -9.56 0.59 -18.00
N ASN A 132 -9.23 1.21 -19.13
CA ASN A 132 -7.95 1.03 -19.81
C ASN A 132 -6.76 1.44 -18.93
N LEU A 133 -6.89 2.55 -18.17
CA LEU A 133 -5.87 2.99 -17.22
C LEU A 133 -5.68 1.98 -16.08
N CYS A 134 -6.75 1.36 -15.61
CA CYS A 134 -6.73 0.41 -14.50
C CYS A 134 -6.40 -1.02 -14.93
N GLU A 135 -6.52 -1.36 -16.22
CA GLU A 135 -6.44 -2.73 -16.74
C GLU A 135 -5.18 -3.49 -16.31
N PRO A 136 -3.95 -2.90 -16.32
CA PRO A 136 -2.77 -3.59 -15.81
C PRO A 136 -2.91 -4.01 -14.34
N GLN A 137 -3.52 -3.17 -13.51
CA GLN A 137 -3.74 -3.49 -12.10
C GLN A 137 -4.86 -4.50 -11.91
N TRP A 138 -5.94 -4.43 -12.71
CA TRP A 138 -6.97 -5.46 -12.66
C TRP A 138 -6.45 -6.84 -13.03
N ARG A 139 -5.59 -6.93 -14.05
CA ARG A 139 -4.91 -8.19 -14.40
C ARG A 139 -4.05 -8.68 -13.25
N TYR A 140 -3.20 -7.81 -12.70
CA TYR A 140 -2.36 -8.14 -11.55
C TYR A 140 -3.18 -8.70 -10.37
N LEU A 141 -4.29 -8.04 -10.03
CA LEU A 141 -5.16 -8.45 -8.92
C LEU A 141 -5.84 -9.80 -9.17
N VAL A 142 -6.25 -10.08 -10.40
CA VAL A 142 -6.86 -11.37 -10.76
C VAL A 142 -5.81 -12.49 -10.81
N GLU A 143 -4.64 -12.23 -11.41
CA GLU A 143 -3.53 -13.19 -11.52
C GLU A 143 -2.96 -13.59 -10.16
N HIS A 144 -2.90 -12.66 -9.21
CA HIS A 144 -2.41 -12.89 -7.85
C HIS A 144 -3.54 -13.20 -6.85
N GLU A 145 -4.73 -13.55 -7.36
CA GLU A 145 -5.88 -14.01 -6.56
C GLU A 145 -6.40 -13.00 -5.50
N TYR A 146 -6.06 -11.70 -5.61
CA TYR A 146 -6.63 -10.64 -4.76
C TYR A 146 -8.14 -10.44 -4.99
N ILE A 147 -8.65 -10.79 -6.17
CA ILE A 147 -10.06 -10.71 -6.52
C ILE A 147 -10.40 -11.77 -7.58
N ALA A 148 -11.59 -12.36 -7.51
CA ALA A 148 -12.05 -13.26 -8.57
C ALA A 148 -12.31 -12.47 -9.86
N SER A 149 -12.00 -13.08 -11.01
CA SER A 149 -12.21 -12.46 -12.34
C SER A 149 -13.62 -11.88 -12.53
N HIS A 150 -14.66 -12.65 -12.19
CA HIS A 150 -16.05 -12.20 -12.31
C HIS A 150 -16.40 -11.02 -11.39
N ASN A 151 -15.70 -10.87 -10.25
CA ASN A 151 -15.89 -9.75 -9.34
C ASN A 151 -15.09 -8.53 -9.77
N ALA A 152 -13.91 -8.73 -10.37
CA ALA A 152 -13.20 -7.66 -11.06
C ALA A 152 -14.07 -7.06 -12.19
N ASP A 153 -14.74 -7.90 -12.99
CA ASP A 153 -15.63 -7.43 -14.06
C ASP A 153 -16.83 -6.62 -13.52
N LYS A 154 -17.43 -7.07 -12.41
CA LYS A 154 -18.48 -6.30 -11.71
C LYS A 154 -17.93 -4.96 -11.22
N ALA A 155 -16.77 -4.94 -10.57
CA ALA A 155 -16.15 -3.73 -10.04
C ALA A 155 -15.79 -2.75 -11.16
N LYS A 156 -15.20 -3.22 -12.27
CA LYS A 156 -14.94 -2.43 -13.48
C LYS A 156 -16.23 -1.75 -13.98
N SER A 157 -17.32 -2.52 -14.09
CA SER A 157 -18.62 -2.00 -14.52
C SER A 157 -19.16 -0.93 -13.57
N ILE A 158 -19.09 -1.16 -12.25
CA ILE A 158 -19.55 -0.19 -11.25
C ILE A 158 -18.73 1.11 -11.35
N LEU A 159 -17.41 1.00 -11.37
CA LEU A 159 -16.51 2.15 -11.40
C LEU A 159 -16.65 2.99 -12.66
N ARG A 160 -16.91 2.35 -13.80
CA ARG A 160 -17.16 3.01 -15.09
C ARG A 160 -18.27 4.06 -14.99
N TYR A 161 -19.31 3.81 -14.21
CA TYR A 161 -20.44 4.74 -14.06
C TYR A 161 -20.34 5.58 -12.78
N GLN A 162 -19.80 5.02 -11.71
CA GLN A 162 -19.71 5.66 -10.41
C GLN A 162 -18.76 6.85 -10.42
N ILE A 163 -17.55 6.71 -10.98
CA ILE A 163 -16.54 7.78 -10.91
C ILE A 163 -16.97 9.03 -11.70
N PRO A 164 -17.44 8.93 -12.96
CA PRO A 164 -18.00 10.10 -13.65
C PRO A 164 -19.22 10.70 -12.93
N GLY A 165 -20.05 9.87 -12.29
CA GLY A 165 -21.18 10.34 -11.48
C GLY A 165 -20.75 11.14 -10.24
N LEU A 166 -19.72 10.68 -9.54
CA LEU A 166 -19.15 11.43 -8.42
C LEU A 166 -18.54 12.75 -8.88
N LEU A 167 -17.77 12.74 -9.97
CA LEU A 167 -17.21 13.95 -10.58
C LEU A 167 -18.31 14.95 -10.97
N LEU A 168 -19.39 14.45 -11.57
CA LEU A 168 -20.55 15.25 -11.96
C LEU A 168 -21.12 16.01 -10.75
N PHE A 169 -21.42 15.30 -9.66
CA PHE A 169 -21.97 15.91 -8.45
C PHE A 169 -20.97 16.85 -7.78
N PHE A 170 -19.70 16.48 -7.72
CA PHE A 170 -18.68 17.31 -7.10
C PHE A 170 -18.48 18.63 -7.86
N LEU A 171 -18.21 18.55 -9.17
CA LEU A 171 -17.91 19.72 -10.00
C LEU A 171 -19.10 20.67 -10.19
N ASN A 172 -20.33 20.14 -10.19
CA ASN A 172 -21.50 20.94 -10.54
C ASN A 172 -22.43 21.25 -9.36
N ARG A 173 -22.27 20.57 -8.21
CA ARG A 173 -23.17 20.70 -7.05
C ARG A 173 -22.42 20.84 -5.73
N ASN A 174 -21.09 20.89 -5.74
CA ASN A 174 -20.25 20.88 -4.54
C ASN A 174 -20.62 19.73 -3.59
N ASN A 175 -20.89 18.54 -4.14
CA ASN A 175 -21.23 17.37 -3.34
C ASN A 175 -20.30 16.19 -3.68
N PRO A 176 -19.46 15.71 -2.74
CA PRO A 176 -19.32 16.19 -1.36
C PRO A 176 -18.67 17.58 -1.26
N ASP A 177 -18.73 18.19 -0.07
CA ASP A 177 -18.47 19.63 0.12
C ASP A 177 -16.97 20.00 0.02
N SER A 178 -16.08 19.02 -0.02
CA SER A 178 -14.63 19.26 -0.14
C SER A 178 -13.89 18.19 -0.94
N PRO A 179 -12.72 18.52 -1.55
CA PRO A 179 -11.87 17.53 -2.21
C PRO A 179 -11.45 16.38 -1.29
N ARG A 180 -11.25 16.66 0.01
CA ARG A 180 -10.88 15.63 1.00
C ARG A 180 -11.99 14.58 1.14
N GLU A 181 -13.23 15.03 1.27
CA GLU A 181 -14.38 14.14 1.37
C GLU A 181 -14.64 13.40 0.06
N PHE A 182 -14.45 14.06 -1.09
CA PHE A 182 -14.52 13.43 -2.41
C PHE A 182 -13.56 12.23 -2.52
N TYR A 183 -12.28 12.43 -2.17
CA TYR A 183 -11.32 11.33 -2.20
C TYR A 183 -11.59 10.27 -1.14
N SER A 184 -12.05 10.66 0.05
CA SER A 184 -12.44 9.70 1.09
C SER A 184 -13.62 8.82 0.66
N LEU A 185 -14.59 9.37 -0.08
CA LEU A 185 -15.72 8.63 -0.62
C LEU A 185 -15.26 7.60 -1.66
N ILE A 186 -14.35 7.99 -2.56
CA ILE A 186 -13.72 7.07 -3.52
C ILE A 186 -13.02 5.94 -2.79
N ASP A 187 -12.17 6.25 -1.80
CA ASP A 187 -11.43 5.23 -1.04
C ASP A 187 -12.40 4.26 -0.33
N ASN A 188 -13.42 4.77 0.36
CA ASN A 188 -14.41 3.96 1.06
C ASN A 188 -15.23 3.05 0.12
N GLN A 189 -15.56 3.52 -1.08
CA GLN A 189 -16.30 2.73 -2.07
C GLN A 189 -15.40 1.68 -2.72
N LEU A 190 -14.15 2.03 -3.04
CA LEU A 190 -13.16 1.09 -3.56
C LEU A 190 -12.82 0.01 -2.56
N ASP A 191 -12.68 0.36 -1.28
CA ASP A 191 -12.49 -0.63 -0.22
C ASP A 191 -13.66 -1.62 -0.19
N LYS A 192 -14.92 -1.17 -0.34
CA LYS A 192 -16.05 -2.10 -0.42
C LYS A 192 -16.02 -2.97 -1.67
N LEU A 193 -15.70 -2.41 -2.83
CA LEU A 193 -15.65 -3.13 -4.10
C LEU A 193 -14.52 -4.15 -4.19
N ILE A 194 -13.38 -3.84 -3.57
CA ILE A 194 -12.21 -4.74 -3.54
C ILE A 194 -12.33 -5.74 -2.39
N ARG A 195 -12.93 -5.36 -1.25
CA ARG A 195 -13.11 -6.25 -0.08
C ARG A 195 -14.30 -7.19 -0.19
N PHE A 196 -15.27 -6.95 -1.07
CA PHE A 196 -16.34 -7.92 -1.32
C PHE A 196 -15.94 -8.93 -2.39
N GLU A 197 -15.56 -10.11 -1.88
CA GLU A 197 -15.50 -11.40 -2.59
C GLU A 197 -14.23 -11.67 -3.41
N ALA A 198 -13.09 -11.53 -2.75
CA ALA A 198 -11.95 -12.40 -3.03
C ALA A 198 -12.37 -13.87 -2.72
N PRO A 199 -12.08 -14.84 -3.61
CA PRO A 199 -12.11 -16.23 -3.21
C PRO A 199 -11.08 -16.41 -2.09
N ALA A 200 -11.41 -17.25 -1.11
CA ALA A 200 -10.51 -17.61 -0.03
C ALA A 200 -9.22 -18.25 -0.58
N LYS A 201 -8.23 -17.43 -0.88
CA LYS A 201 -6.82 -17.74 -0.68
C LYS A 201 -6.16 -16.45 -0.18
N PRO A 202 -5.64 -16.47 1.06
CA PRO A 202 -5.13 -15.26 1.66
C PRO A 202 -3.82 -14.86 0.96
N ALA A 203 -3.72 -13.59 0.55
CA ALA A 203 -2.51 -12.86 0.91
C ALA A 203 -2.35 -13.14 2.40
N ALA A 204 -1.32 -13.91 2.77
CA ALA A 204 -1.24 -14.61 4.05
C ALA A 204 -1.92 -13.77 5.14
N THR A 205 -2.94 -14.32 5.81
CA THR A 205 -3.64 -13.54 6.85
C THR A 205 -2.60 -12.97 7.81
N PHE A 206 -2.83 -11.85 8.47
CA PHE A 206 -1.83 -11.34 9.42
C PHE A 206 -1.36 -12.45 10.39
N GLU A 207 -2.31 -13.28 10.84
CA GLU A 207 -2.02 -14.50 11.61
C GLU A 207 -1.02 -15.40 10.89
N GLU A 208 -1.27 -15.75 9.62
CA GLU A 208 -0.35 -16.57 8.83
C GLU A 208 1.00 -15.88 8.64
N VAL A 209 1.06 -14.57 8.37
CA VAL A 209 2.32 -13.82 8.23
C VAL A 209 3.14 -13.89 9.52
N VAL A 210 2.50 -13.67 10.67
CA VAL A 210 3.21 -13.63 11.95
C VAL A 210 3.50 -15.01 12.50
N MET A 211 2.58 -15.95 12.41
CA MET A 211 2.84 -17.34 12.76
C MET A 211 3.96 -17.90 11.89
N LYS A 212 3.94 -17.63 10.58
CA LYS A 212 5.04 -18.00 9.67
C LYS A 212 6.34 -17.32 10.08
N PHE A 213 6.34 -16.01 10.30
CA PHE A 213 7.56 -15.31 10.73
C PHE A 213 8.14 -15.86 12.05
N ILE A 214 7.30 -16.12 13.05
CA ILE A 214 7.73 -16.61 14.37
C ILE A 214 8.20 -18.06 14.27
N PHE A 215 7.45 -18.95 13.59
CA PHE A 215 7.65 -20.39 13.68
C PHE A 215 8.31 -21.04 12.44
N GLU A 216 8.37 -20.37 11.29
CA GLU A 216 9.06 -20.87 10.08
C GLU A 216 10.58 -20.81 10.23
N ASP A 217 11.29 -21.59 9.42
CA ASP A 217 12.75 -21.75 9.36
C ASP A 217 13.39 -22.43 10.59
N ILE A 218 12.57 -23.02 11.46
CA ILE A 218 13.03 -23.63 12.71
C ILE A 218 12.75 -25.14 12.65
N TYR A 219 13.77 -25.91 12.28
CA TYR A 219 13.73 -27.37 12.30
C TYR A 219 14.67 -27.91 13.37
N PRO A 220 14.23 -28.87 14.21
CA PRO A 220 12.90 -29.49 14.25
C PRO A 220 11.82 -28.63 14.93
N ALA A 221 10.56 -28.79 14.48
CA ALA A 221 9.40 -28.16 15.09
C ALA A 221 9.29 -28.50 16.58
N GLY A 222 9.01 -27.50 17.43
CA GLY A 222 8.83 -27.68 18.87
C GLY A 222 10.12 -27.75 19.69
N GLN A 223 11.28 -27.44 19.12
CA GLN A 223 12.56 -27.37 19.86
C GLN A 223 12.95 -25.96 20.34
N HIS A 224 12.02 -25.01 20.33
CA HIS A 224 12.30 -23.62 20.69
C HIS A 224 11.20 -23.08 21.60
N HIS A 225 11.58 -22.20 22.53
CA HIS A 225 10.68 -21.32 23.25
C HIS A 225 10.61 -20.00 22.49
N PHE A 226 9.39 -19.58 22.15
CA PHE A 226 9.15 -18.31 21.49
C PHE A 226 8.39 -17.37 22.39
N PHE A 227 8.76 -16.10 22.32
CA PHE A 227 8.13 -15.03 23.04
C PHE A 227 7.88 -13.84 22.11
N ILE A 228 6.85 -13.06 22.41
CA ILE A 228 6.50 -11.87 21.66
C ILE A 228 6.41 -10.66 22.57
N HIS A 229 6.88 -9.52 22.05
CA HIS A 229 6.75 -8.22 22.69
C HIS A 229 6.06 -7.24 21.73
N TYR A 230 5.07 -6.51 22.25
CA TYR A 230 4.34 -5.50 21.48
C TYR A 230 4.85 -4.09 21.81
N THR A 231 5.05 -3.28 20.77
CA THR A 231 5.38 -1.85 20.94
C THR A 231 4.78 -0.97 19.84
N ARG A 232 4.47 0.28 20.19
CA ARG A 232 4.00 1.31 19.24
C ARG A 232 5.15 1.98 18.51
N GLU A 233 6.34 1.97 19.09
CA GLU A 233 7.44 2.83 18.70
C GLU A 233 8.52 2.06 17.94
N LYS A 234 8.76 2.46 16.68
CA LYS A 234 9.83 1.86 15.88
C LYS A 234 11.22 2.02 16.52
N GLN A 235 11.43 3.11 17.26
CA GLN A 235 12.68 3.36 17.99
C GLN A 235 12.97 2.28 19.04
N VAL A 236 11.93 1.76 19.72
CA VAL A 236 12.06 0.65 20.67
C VAL A 236 12.47 -0.62 19.96
N VAL A 237 11.84 -0.94 18.81
CA VAL A 237 12.22 -2.08 17.96
C VAL A 237 13.69 -1.98 17.53
N ASP A 238 14.11 -0.82 17.06
CA ASP A 238 15.48 -0.59 16.60
C ASP A 238 16.50 -0.71 17.74
N SER A 239 16.14 -0.23 18.94
CA SER A 239 16.94 -0.42 20.15
C SER A 239 17.09 -1.90 20.51
N ILE A 240 16.00 -2.68 20.46
CA ILE A 240 16.02 -4.12 20.76
C ILE A 240 16.90 -4.87 19.75
N LEU A 241 16.78 -4.56 18.45
CA LEU A 241 17.60 -5.18 17.40
C LEU A 241 19.09 -4.84 17.53
N LYS A 242 19.42 -3.68 18.11
CA LYS A 242 20.80 -3.22 18.26
C LYS A 242 21.44 -3.71 19.56
N ASN A 243 20.69 -3.67 20.66
CA ASN A 243 21.22 -3.78 22.02
C ASN A 243 20.72 -5.03 22.77
N GLY A 244 19.78 -5.79 22.21
CA GLY A 244 19.11 -6.89 22.91
C GLY A 244 17.83 -6.45 23.62
N PHE A 245 17.12 -7.41 24.19
CA PHE A 245 15.82 -7.18 24.82
C PHE A 245 15.98 -6.86 26.30
N LYS A 246 15.65 -5.62 26.67
CA LYS A 246 15.74 -5.12 28.05
C LYS A 246 14.42 -5.31 28.78
N TYR A 247 14.48 -5.76 30.02
CA TYR A 247 13.33 -5.91 30.90
C TYR A 247 13.73 -5.68 32.35
N ILE A 248 12.74 -5.39 33.19
CA ILE A 248 12.87 -5.12 34.61
C ILE A 248 12.06 -6.18 35.37
N GLU A 249 12.56 -6.61 36.53
CA GLU A 249 11.94 -7.59 37.44
C GLU A 249 11.78 -8.99 36.83
N SER A 250 10.85 -9.14 35.89
CA SER A 250 10.48 -10.38 35.24
C SER A 250 10.34 -10.20 33.73
N PHE A 251 10.97 -11.11 32.98
CA PHE A 251 10.84 -11.16 31.53
C PHE A 251 9.38 -11.29 31.09
N HIS A 252 8.57 -12.02 31.85
CA HIS A 252 7.16 -12.27 31.55
C HIS A 252 6.26 -11.05 31.74
N ASN A 253 6.73 -9.98 32.40
CA ASN A 253 6.02 -8.71 32.45
C ASN A 253 6.10 -7.94 31.12
N SER A 254 7.16 -8.21 30.34
CA SER A 254 7.47 -7.47 29.11
C SER A 254 7.29 -8.31 27.84
N ALA A 255 7.36 -9.64 27.94
CA ALA A 255 7.24 -10.55 26.82
C ALA A 255 6.34 -11.74 27.14
N GLU A 256 5.49 -12.11 26.19
CA GLU A 256 4.53 -13.21 26.33
C GLU A 256 5.00 -14.44 25.58
N GLN A 257 4.96 -15.62 26.20
CA GLN A 257 5.29 -16.85 25.51
C GLN A 257 4.23 -17.21 24.46
N VAL A 258 4.60 -17.73 23.31
CA VAL A 258 3.66 -18.23 22.29
C VAL A 258 4.05 -19.61 21.79
N ILE A 259 3.05 -20.39 21.40
CA ILE A 259 3.23 -21.69 20.75
C ILE A 259 2.75 -21.64 19.30
N ASN A 260 3.17 -22.62 18.49
CA ASN A 260 2.69 -22.77 17.11
C ASN A 260 1.27 -23.34 17.08
N ASP A 261 0.34 -22.62 17.72
CA ASP A 261 -1.08 -22.86 17.72
C ASP A 261 -1.80 -21.53 17.42
N LYS A 262 -2.71 -21.58 16.45
CA LYS A 262 -3.40 -20.38 15.97
C LYS A 262 -4.31 -19.76 17.04
N LEU A 263 -4.95 -20.58 17.87
CA LEU A 263 -5.89 -20.11 18.88
C LEU A 263 -5.14 -19.42 20.02
N ASP A 264 -4.05 -20.01 20.49
CA ASP A 264 -3.14 -19.42 21.48
C ASP A 264 -2.63 -18.04 21.02
N PHE A 265 -2.10 -17.98 19.80
CA PHE A 265 -1.60 -16.73 19.25
C PHE A 265 -2.69 -15.68 19.14
N MET A 266 -3.88 -16.03 18.67
CA MET A 266 -4.98 -15.07 18.51
C MET A 266 -5.52 -14.55 19.84
N TYR A 267 -5.56 -15.39 20.88
CA TYR A 267 -5.91 -14.95 22.22
C TYR A 267 -4.91 -13.89 22.73
N LYS A 268 -3.61 -14.19 22.66
CA LYS A 268 -2.54 -13.29 23.09
C LYS A 268 -2.46 -12.02 22.25
N HIS A 269 -2.61 -12.15 20.92
CA HIS A 269 -2.67 -11.01 20.02
C HIS A 269 -3.79 -10.05 20.41
N ASN A 270 -5.00 -10.55 20.67
CA ASN A 270 -6.10 -9.69 21.07
C ASN A 270 -5.87 -8.98 22.41
N MET A 271 -5.16 -9.62 23.34
CA MET A 271 -4.79 -9.03 24.62
C MET A 271 -3.72 -7.94 24.49
N TYR A 272 -2.71 -8.16 23.64
CA TYR A 272 -1.54 -7.27 23.57
C TYR A 272 -1.52 -6.30 22.39
N LYS A 273 -2.37 -6.44 21.37
CA LYS A 273 -2.48 -5.48 20.25
C LYS A 273 -2.68 -4.01 20.67
N PRO A 274 -3.31 -3.65 21.80
CA PRO A 274 -3.37 -2.24 22.23
C PRO A 274 -1.99 -1.63 22.49
N TYR A 275 -0.97 -2.43 22.82
CA TYR A 275 0.40 -1.96 23.11
C TYR A 275 1.21 -1.62 21.86
N GLY A 276 0.64 -1.79 20.65
CA GLY A 276 1.16 -1.22 19.41
C GLY A 276 1.29 -2.21 18.26
N ASN A 277 1.68 -1.71 17.09
CA ASN A 277 1.57 -2.44 15.83
C ASN A 277 2.78 -3.32 15.50
N TYR A 278 3.89 -3.17 16.25
CA TYR A 278 5.10 -3.97 16.08
C TYR A 278 5.10 -5.15 17.06
N ILE A 279 5.33 -6.34 16.52
CA ILE A 279 5.54 -7.57 17.26
C ILE A 279 7.02 -7.94 17.11
N VAL A 280 7.79 -7.85 18.18
CA VAL A 280 9.16 -8.35 18.22
C VAL A 280 9.11 -9.82 18.63
N ALA A 281 9.72 -10.70 17.84
CA ALA A 281 9.79 -12.12 18.11
C ALA A 281 11.14 -12.47 18.73
N ILE A 282 11.11 -13.17 19.86
CA ILE A 282 12.28 -13.68 20.59
C ILE A 282 12.20 -15.21 20.56
N GLY A 283 13.31 -15.88 20.25
CA GLY A 283 13.38 -17.33 20.14
C GLY A 283 14.64 -17.89 20.78
N ILE A 284 14.46 -18.86 21.67
CA ILE A 284 15.55 -19.52 22.40
C ILE A 284 15.41 -21.03 22.18
N ALA A 285 16.50 -21.73 21.86
CA ALA A 285 16.48 -23.18 21.70
C ALA A 285 16.20 -23.87 23.04
N LYS A 286 15.35 -24.90 23.02
CA LYS A 286 15.06 -25.73 24.19
C LYS A 286 16.30 -26.38 24.77
N SER A 287 17.25 -26.80 23.95
CA SER A 287 18.52 -27.37 24.42
C SER A 287 19.29 -26.41 25.34
N VAL A 288 19.31 -25.11 25.02
CA VAL A 288 19.92 -24.08 25.87
C VAL A 288 19.07 -23.87 27.13
N PHE A 289 17.75 -23.72 26.96
CA PHE A 289 16.82 -23.50 28.07
C PHE A 289 16.86 -24.63 29.10
N ASP A 290 16.81 -25.89 28.64
CA ASP A 290 16.85 -27.11 29.43
C ASP A 290 18.22 -27.27 30.13
N LYS A 291 19.34 -26.97 29.44
CA LYS A 291 20.68 -26.97 30.05
C LYS A 291 20.70 -26.08 31.30
N TYR A 292 20.24 -24.82 31.18
CA TYR A 292 20.28 -23.88 32.30
C TYR A 292 19.20 -24.14 33.35
N ALA A 293 18.04 -24.66 32.95
CA ALA A 293 17.02 -25.12 33.90
C ALA A 293 17.56 -26.23 34.81
N ASP A 294 18.29 -27.20 34.26
CA ASP A 294 18.90 -28.28 35.03
C ASP A 294 20.03 -27.79 35.93
N LEU A 295 20.87 -26.86 35.45
CA LEU A 295 21.92 -26.25 36.28
C LEU A 295 21.34 -25.45 37.46
N ILE A 296 20.28 -24.68 37.23
CA ILE A 296 19.54 -23.93 38.28
C ILE A 296 18.96 -24.90 39.32
N ARG A 297 18.29 -25.96 38.85
CA ARG A 297 17.68 -27.00 39.70
C ARG A 297 18.72 -27.69 40.57
N ASN A 298 19.85 -28.09 39.97
CA ASN A 298 20.94 -28.75 40.68
C ASN A 298 21.63 -27.84 41.71
N LYS A 299 21.66 -26.53 41.45
CA LYS A 299 22.22 -25.54 42.37
C LYS A 299 21.25 -25.16 43.51
N GLY A 300 19.96 -25.41 43.34
CA GLY A 300 18.93 -25.11 44.34
C GLY A 300 18.65 -23.61 44.50
N VAL A 301 18.74 -22.84 43.42
CA VAL A 301 18.44 -21.40 43.40
C VAL A 301 17.09 -21.13 42.75
N ASN A 302 16.33 -20.18 43.30
CA ASN A 302 15.04 -19.77 42.74
C ASN A 302 15.21 -18.51 41.88
N ILE A 303 15.45 -18.70 40.58
CA ILE A 303 15.66 -17.60 39.63
C ILE A 303 15.04 -17.93 38.27
N PHE A 304 14.53 -16.91 37.58
CA PHE A 304 14.10 -17.02 36.20
C PHE A 304 15.28 -17.33 35.28
N ILE A 305 15.10 -18.26 34.35
CA ILE A 305 16.16 -18.74 33.46
C ILE A 305 16.68 -17.58 32.59
N GLU A 306 15.79 -16.70 32.16
CA GLU A 306 16.08 -15.51 31.35
C GLU A 306 17.05 -14.53 32.04
N ASN A 307 17.03 -14.48 33.38
CA ASN A 307 17.96 -13.64 34.16
C ASN A 307 19.39 -14.21 34.11
N ILE A 308 19.53 -15.53 33.90
CA ILE A 308 20.82 -16.19 33.71
C ILE A 308 21.31 -16.01 32.27
N LEU A 309 20.39 -16.06 31.29
CA LEU A 309 20.67 -15.95 29.85
C LEU A 309 20.99 -14.52 29.38
N CYS A 310 21.73 -13.75 30.18
CA CYS A 310 22.16 -12.38 29.90
C CYS A 310 23.68 -12.32 29.68
N ASP A 311 24.15 -11.55 28.69
CA ASP A 311 25.60 -11.41 28.45
C ASP A 311 26.30 -10.54 29.49
N SER A 312 25.54 -9.67 30.15
CA SER A 312 26.02 -8.74 31.16
C SER A 312 25.32 -9.02 32.49
N PRO A 313 25.98 -8.75 33.63
CA PRO A 313 25.31 -8.78 34.92
C PRO A 313 24.16 -7.76 34.95
N PRO A 314 23.15 -7.96 35.81
CA PRO A 314 22.04 -7.02 35.93
C PRO A 314 22.55 -5.63 36.33
N GLU A 315 22.03 -4.61 35.65
CA GLU A 315 22.29 -3.21 35.95
C GLU A 315 21.25 -2.73 36.97
N PHE A 316 21.67 -2.09 38.06
CA PHE A 316 20.72 -1.46 38.97
C PHE A 316 20.24 -0.14 38.35
N ASP A 317 18.93 0.02 38.27
CA ASP A 317 18.27 1.23 37.79
C ASP A 317 17.91 2.12 38.99
N ASP A 318 18.66 3.20 39.20
CA ASP A 318 18.45 4.12 40.32
C ASP A 318 17.07 4.80 40.31
N GLU A 319 16.45 4.96 39.13
CA GLU A 319 15.12 5.60 39.01
C GLU A 319 13.99 4.62 39.30
N ALA A 320 14.13 3.36 38.88
CA ALA A 320 13.15 2.31 39.12
C ALA A 320 13.35 1.58 40.45
N GLU A 321 14.48 1.79 41.14
CA GLU A 321 14.94 1.03 42.31
C GLU A 321 14.98 -0.50 42.08
N GLU A 322 15.20 -0.92 40.83
CA GLU A 322 15.08 -2.32 40.40
C GLU A 322 16.23 -2.75 39.49
N TYR A 323 16.46 -4.05 39.39
CA TYR A 323 17.46 -4.62 38.49
C TYR A 323 16.93 -4.76 37.07
N ARG A 324 17.72 -4.25 36.12
CA ARG A 324 17.49 -4.34 34.69
C ARG A 324 18.34 -5.44 34.08
N PHE A 325 17.69 -6.29 33.30
CA PHE A 325 18.30 -7.41 32.59
C PHE A 325 18.29 -7.14 31.08
N THR A 326 19.24 -7.73 30.35
CA THR A 326 19.31 -7.61 28.89
C THR A 326 19.54 -8.99 28.27
N LEU A 327 18.51 -9.53 27.63
CA LEU A 327 18.68 -10.72 26.78
C LEU A 327 19.52 -10.35 25.54
N PRO A 328 20.48 -11.20 25.14
CA PRO A 328 21.29 -11.00 23.95
C PRO A 328 20.44 -10.81 22.69
N LEU A 329 20.91 -9.95 21.79
CA LEU A 329 20.26 -9.73 20.49
C LEU A 329 20.19 -11.01 19.64
N GLN A 330 21.04 -12.00 19.92
CA GLN A 330 21.06 -13.30 19.25
C GLN A 330 19.75 -14.05 19.47
N TYR A 331 19.05 -13.83 20.57
CA TYR A 331 17.71 -14.41 20.77
C TYR A 331 16.60 -13.60 20.10
N VAL A 332 16.87 -12.38 19.61
CA VAL A 332 15.87 -11.58 18.90
C VAL A 332 15.80 -12.04 17.45
N LYS A 333 14.71 -12.74 17.07
CA LYS A 333 14.49 -13.22 15.70
C LYS A 333 14.24 -12.08 14.72
N GLY A 334 13.57 -11.03 15.19
CA GLY A 334 13.26 -9.85 14.40
C GLY A 334 11.90 -9.28 14.76
N TYR A 335 11.26 -8.55 13.83
CA TYR A 335 9.91 -8.02 14.05
C TYR A 335 8.98 -8.18 12.86
N VAL A 336 7.68 -8.07 13.15
CA VAL A 336 6.61 -7.89 12.18
C VAL A 336 5.75 -6.69 12.57
N ASN A 337 5.44 -5.82 11.61
CA ASN A 337 4.34 -4.86 11.75
C ASN A 337 3.05 -5.51 11.26
N TYR A 338 2.14 -5.82 12.18
CA TYR A 338 0.96 -6.61 11.85
C TYR A 338 -0.09 -5.90 10.99
N ILE A 339 -0.04 -4.57 10.93
CA ILE A 339 -0.95 -3.77 10.12
C ILE A 339 -0.45 -3.71 8.67
N THR A 340 0.85 -3.51 8.47
CA THR A 340 1.45 -3.33 7.15
C THR A 340 1.96 -4.61 6.53
N GLY A 341 2.18 -5.66 7.33
CA GLY A 341 2.85 -6.90 6.90
C GLY A 341 4.38 -6.76 6.76
N GLU A 342 4.96 -5.61 7.09
CA GLU A 342 6.41 -5.41 7.06
C GLU A 342 7.10 -6.37 8.02
N THR A 343 8.12 -7.10 7.55
CA THR A 343 8.93 -8.00 8.37
C THR A 343 10.40 -7.66 8.25
N PHE A 344 11.15 -7.90 9.33
CA PHE A 344 12.60 -7.80 9.33
C PHE A 344 13.18 -8.96 10.13
N LYS A 345 14.02 -9.78 9.50
CA LYS A 345 14.77 -10.87 10.15
C LYS A 345 16.11 -10.33 10.65
N ASN A 346 16.41 -10.52 11.93
CA ASN A 346 17.70 -10.15 12.50
C ASN A 346 18.81 -11.06 11.94
N PRO A 347 19.82 -10.54 11.22
CA PRO A 347 20.91 -11.35 10.67
C PRO A 347 21.79 -12.02 11.73
N LYS A 348 21.74 -11.54 12.98
CA LYS A 348 22.49 -12.09 14.11
C LYS A 348 21.67 -13.07 14.95
N TYR A 349 20.46 -13.41 14.54
CA TYR A 349 19.63 -14.36 15.26
C TYR A 349 20.29 -15.74 15.30
N ASP A 350 20.55 -16.21 16.52
CA ASP A 350 21.10 -17.52 16.83
C ASP A 350 20.38 -18.06 18.09
N PRO A 351 19.35 -18.91 17.92
CA PRO A 351 18.60 -19.44 19.07
C PRO A 351 19.44 -20.40 19.93
N GLN A 352 20.57 -20.90 19.41
CA GLN A 352 21.50 -21.77 20.11
C GLN A 352 22.64 -21.00 20.78
N TYR A 353 22.58 -19.66 20.77
CA TYR A 353 23.56 -18.82 21.44
C TYR A 353 23.70 -19.25 22.90
N ASP A 354 24.93 -19.61 23.28
CA ASP A 354 25.28 -20.05 24.63
C ASP A 354 26.54 -19.29 25.07
N SER A 355 26.33 -18.22 25.83
CA SER A 355 27.41 -17.33 26.26
C SER A 355 28.14 -17.93 27.46
N PRO A 356 29.48 -17.87 27.51
CA PRO A 356 30.23 -18.29 28.70
C PRO A 356 29.91 -17.42 29.93
N ASN A 357 29.24 -16.28 29.76
CA ASN A 357 28.79 -15.46 30.89
C ASN A 357 27.54 -16.03 31.57
N PHE A 358 26.73 -16.86 30.91
CA PHE A 358 25.52 -17.43 31.53
C PHE A 358 25.86 -18.32 32.73
N GLU A 359 26.86 -19.20 32.60
CA GLU A 359 27.33 -20.02 33.73
C GLU A 359 27.95 -19.16 34.84
N LYS A 360 28.64 -18.05 34.49
CA LYS A 360 29.17 -17.10 35.48
C LYS A 360 28.06 -16.40 36.25
N ASN A 361 27.00 -15.96 35.55
CA ASN A 361 25.82 -15.36 36.16
C ASN A 361 25.20 -16.34 37.15
N LEU A 362 24.98 -17.58 36.75
CA LEU A 362 24.47 -18.62 37.65
C LEU A 362 25.38 -18.82 38.86
N ASN A 363 26.70 -18.80 38.67
CA ASN A 363 27.68 -18.94 39.74
C ASN A 363 27.65 -17.78 40.76
N SER A 364 27.23 -16.59 40.35
CA SER A 364 27.10 -15.41 41.23
C SER A 364 25.97 -15.53 42.25
N TYR A 365 24.95 -16.34 41.97
CA TYR A 365 23.86 -16.59 42.91
C TYR A 365 24.28 -17.61 43.98
N SER A 366 23.98 -17.31 45.25
CA SER A 366 24.21 -18.23 46.36
C SER A 366 23.05 -19.22 46.46
N SER A 367 23.34 -20.50 46.75
CA SER A 367 22.29 -21.50 47.03
C SER A 367 21.45 -21.07 48.23
N THR A 368 20.13 -21.21 48.10
CA THR A 368 19.15 -20.91 49.17
C THR A 368 19.16 -21.93 50.28
#